data_AF-A0A9W7XVF2-F1
#
_entry.id   AF-A0A9W7XVF2-F1
#
_cell.length_a   1.000
_cell.length_b   1.000
_cell.length_c   1.000
_cell.angle_alpha   90.00
_cell.angle_beta   90.00
_cell.angle_gamma   90.00
#
_symmetry.space_group_name_H-M   'P 1'
#
loop_
_entity.id
_entity.type
_entity.pdbx_description
1 polymer ?
#
loop_
_entity_poly.entity_id
_entity_poly.type
_entity_poly.pdbx_seq_one_letter_code
_entity_poly.pdbx_strand_id
1 'polypeptide(L)'
;MPGGHQRNGTQAHPSADKTWETVQSKTFTKWVNARLAENSLPPLNNICTDFSDGTALIHLLEIIGDASLGRFNHNPRMRIQKVENVNLALDFIRSRNISLTNIGAEDIVDSNHKLILGMIWIIILRFTIEDINEEGLSAMDGLLLWCQRKTAPYKEVDVTNFSYSWQDGLAFCALIHRHRPDLLDYHALDKRDAHGNTALAFEVAERYLGIPQLLDVEDVVDAAKPDERSVMTYVAQYFHAFSSLSKAETAGRRLGKFADVMQSVYDMQHDYEARVGRLISSIHAQQGDWRRTHFEAVYASARALSDAFDKYKGGIKRTWTDEKIELDTLLGNIQTKRVTYNLAPFVPKPGLTPRDLETAWTELAAAEVRHRKAINQYIRESRDILQRNYGAEANKVHALLSGISADLAALNGELEAQLQTVHGLIERTRPVGGLLARLAELERQCKAANIDEHDYTVYSVDDLEYDSAMVTKALEKKAR
;
A
#
# COMPACT_ATOMS: atom_id res chain seq x y z
N MET A 1 87.54 57.99 30.41
CA MET A 1 87.18 57.02 29.36
C MET A 1 86.17 56.04 29.94
N PRO A 2 85.07 55.74 29.22
CA PRO A 2 83.82 55.24 29.79
C PRO A 2 83.51 53.77 29.43
N GLY A 3 82.54 53.20 30.14
CA GLY A 3 81.42 52.50 29.52
C GLY A 3 81.53 50.98 29.29
N GLY A 4 80.50 50.26 29.73
CA GLY A 4 80.27 48.88 29.30
C GLY A 4 79.29 48.07 30.15
N HIS A 5 78.05 48.56 30.33
CA HIS A 5 76.95 47.70 30.80
C HIS A 5 76.60 46.69 29.71
N GLN A 6 76.84 45.41 29.98
CA GLN A 6 76.30 44.30 29.18
C GLN A 6 74.79 44.21 29.40
N ARG A 7 74.02 44.58 28.37
CA ARG A 7 72.60 44.24 28.27
C ARG A 7 72.48 42.77 27.90
N ASN A 8 71.98 41.95 28.83
CA ASN A 8 71.46 40.62 28.51
C ASN A 8 70.27 40.77 27.55
N GLY A 9 70.38 40.14 26.39
CA GLY A 9 69.29 40.02 25.43
C GLY A 9 68.20 39.12 25.99
N THR A 10 67.02 39.69 26.20
CA THR A 10 65.77 38.97 26.44
C THR A 10 65.45 38.14 25.19
N GLN A 11 65.56 36.82 25.29
CA GLN A 11 64.94 35.93 24.31
C GLN A 11 63.43 36.10 24.42
N ALA A 12 62.81 36.64 23.37
CA ALA A 12 61.37 36.78 23.27
C ALA A 12 60.73 35.40 23.11
N HIS A 13 59.99 34.96 24.11
CA HIS A 13 58.98 33.91 23.94
C HIS A 13 57.98 34.36 22.86
N PRO A 14 57.58 33.50 21.90
CA PRO A 14 56.49 33.83 21.00
C PRO A 14 55.22 34.01 21.84
N SER A 15 54.63 35.19 21.77
CA SER A 15 53.41 35.53 22.51
C SER A 15 52.27 34.62 22.09
N ALA A 16 51.54 34.07 23.07
CA ALA A 16 50.37 33.20 22.88
C ALA A 16 49.31 33.76 21.91
N ASP A 17 49.31 35.08 21.69
CA ASP A 17 48.46 35.81 20.74
C ASP A 17 48.63 35.40 19.26
N LYS A 18 49.75 34.81 18.83
CA LYS A 18 49.94 34.39 17.43
C LYS A 18 49.41 32.98 17.13
N THR A 19 49.09 32.21 18.16
CA THR A 19 48.75 30.78 18.04
C THR A 19 47.33 30.61 17.51
N TRP A 20 46.35 31.35 18.04
CA TRP A 20 44.95 31.24 17.62
C TRP A 20 44.74 31.73 16.17
N GLU A 21 45.43 32.79 15.73
CA GLU A 21 45.36 33.28 14.35
C GLU A 21 45.84 32.21 13.35
N THR A 22 46.86 31.45 13.73
CA THR A 22 47.42 30.37 12.91
C THR A 22 46.44 29.21 12.78
N VAL A 23 45.87 28.75 13.90
CA VAL A 23 44.86 27.68 13.92
C VAL A 23 43.62 28.08 13.13
N GLN A 24 43.13 29.30 13.32
CA GLN A 24 41.97 29.82 12.63
C GLN A 24 42.22 29.96 11.12
N SER A 25 43.39 30.45 10.71
CA SER A 25 43.78 30.52 9.30
C SER A 25 43.82 29.14 8.65
N LYS A 26 44.44 28.14 9.30
CA LYS A 26 44.44 26.75 8.81
C LYS A 26 43.02 26.20 8.66
N THR A 27 42.21 26.32 9.72
CA THR A 27 40.85 25.77 9.77
C THR A 27 39.97 26.38 8.69
N PHE A 28 40.00 27.70 8.55
CA PHE A 28 39.24 28.41 7.53
C PHE A 28 39.77 28.10 6.12
N THR A 29 41.08 27.92 5.94
CA THR A 29 41.64 27.46 4.66
C THR A 29 41.11 26.08 4.28
N LYS A 30 41.10 25.13 5.21
CA LYS A 30 40.53 23.80 4.98
C LYS A 30 39.03 23.87 4.68
N TRP A 31 38.28 24.73 5.38
CA TRP A 31 36.86 24.93 5.12
C TRP A 31 36.59 25.48 3.73
N VAL A 32 37.35 26.51 3.31
CA VAL A 32 37.25 27.07 1.95
C VAL A 32 37.61 26.00 0.91
N ASN A 33 38.68 25.24 1.13
CA ASN A 33 39.09 24.17 0.21
C ASN A 33 38.03 23.08 0.09
N ALA A 34 37.35 22.73 1.18
CA ALA A 34 36.23 21.78 1.15
C ALA A 34 35.09 22.29 0.23
N ARG A 35 34.79 23.59 0.24
CA ARG A 35 33.80 24.20 -0.66
C ARG A 35 34.28 24.28 -2.10
N LEU A 36 35.53 24.70 -2.32
CA LEU A 36 36.11 24.78 -3.67
C LEU A 36 36.21 23.40 -4.35
N ALA A 37 36.45 22.35 -3.57
CA ALA A 37 36.50 20.98 -4.06
C ALA A 37 35.17 20.49 -4.64
N GLU A 38 34.02 21.01 -4.16
CA GLU A 38 32.68 20.68 -4.70
C GLU A 38 32.60 20.98 -6.21
N ASN A 39 33.29 22.01 -6.69
CA ASN A 39 33.35 22.41 -8.10
C ASN A 39 34.70 22.11 -8.78
N SER A 40 35.51 21.21 -8.20
CA SER A 40 36.84 20.83 -8.73
C SER A 40 37.81 22.02 -8.93
N LEU A 41 37.69 23.06 -8.10
CA LEU A 41 38.59 24.20 -8.13
C LEU A 41 39.90 23.91 -7.36
N PRO A 42 41.02 24.55 -7.74
CA PRO A 42 42.31 24.31 -7.10
C PRO A 42 42.29 24.71 -5.62
N PRO A 43 42.92 23.93 -4.72
CA PRO A 43 42.98 24.26 -3.31
C PRO A 43 43.90 25.45 -3.05
N LEU A 44 43.54 26.24 -2.03
CA LEU A 44 44.34 27.33 -1.49
C LEU A 44 45.33 26.79 -0.46
N ASN A 45 46.48 27.45 -0.35
CA ASN A 45 47.49 27.14 0.68
C ASN A 45 47.28 27.99 1.93
N ASN A 46 46.97 29.28 1.75
CA ASN A 46 46.72 30.21 2.85
C ASN A 46 45.72 31.29 2.43
N ILE A 47 44.55 31.29 3.04
CA ILE A 47 43.49 32.26 2.74
C ILE A 47 43.89 33.73 2.95
N CYS A 48 44.85 34.02 3.85
CA CYS A 48 45.30 35.38 4.12
C CYS A 48 46.11 35.97 2.97
N THR A 49 46.71 35.15 2.10
CA THR A 49 47.46 35.58 0.92
C THR A 49 46.72 35.29 -0.38
N ASP A 50 46.04 34.15 -0.44
CA ASP A 50 45.48 33.63 -1.69
C ASP A 50 44.14 34.31 -2.05
N PHE A 51 43.51 35.04 -1.12
CA PHE A 51 42.38 35.92 -1.42
C PHE A 51 42.77 37.31 -1.92
N SER A 52 44.06 37.67 -1.91
CA SER A 52 44.52 39.02 -2.29
C SER A 52 44.19 39.42 -3.73
N ASP A 53 43.92 38.46 -4.61
CA ASP A 53 43.54 38.71 -6.00
C ASP A 53 42.01 38.75 -6.25
N GLY A 54 41.22 38.40 -5.23
CA GLY A 54 39.76 38.39 -5.24
C GLY A 54 39.09 37.24 -6.00
N THR A 55 39.83 36.45 -6.79
CA THR A 55 39.25 35.41 -7.65
C THR A 55 38.70 34.23 -6.85
N ALA A 56 39.50 33.69 -5.92
CA ALA A 56 39.08 32.60 -5.05
C ALA A 56 37.93 33.01 -4.10
N LEU A 57 37.91 34.27 -3.66
CA LEU A 57 36.82 34.81 -2.84
C LEU A 57 35.50 34.86 -3.61
N ILE A 58 35.54 35.30 -4.88
CA ILE A 58 34.36 35.29 -5.76
C ILE A 58 33.85 33.86 -5.92
N HIS A 59 34.71 32.91 -6.28
CA HIS A 59 34.31 31.51 -6.47
C HIS A 59 33.69 30.89 -5.21
N LEU A 60 34.28 31.17 -4.04
CA LEU A 60 33.68 30.75 -2.77
C LEU A 60 32.26 31.30 -2.60
N LEU A 61 32.06 32.59 -2.85
CA LEU A 61 30.75 33.25 -2.72
C LEU A 61 29.72 32.74 -3.74
N GLU A 62 30.15 32.40 -4.96
CA GLU A 62 29.29 31.78 -5.96
C GLU A 62 28.79 30.41 -5.50
N ILE A 63 29.68 29.60 -4.91
CA ILE A 63 29.35 28.26 -4.40
C ILE A 63 28.39 28.34 -3.21
N ILE A 64 28.75 29.09 -2.17
CA ILE A 64 27.92 29.13 -0.95
C ILE A 64 26.64 29.96 -1.13
N GLY A 65 26.64 30.89 -2.08
CA GLY A 65 25.50 31.76 -2.38
C GLY A 65 24.54 31.19 -3.41
N ASP A 66 24.92 30.10 -4.09
CA ASP A 66 24.22 29.51 -5.25
C ASP A 66 23.80 30.58 -6.28
N ALA A 67 24.72 31.51 -6.57
CA ALA A 67 24.46 32.67 -7.42
C ALA A 67 25.74 33.13 -8.13
N SER A 68 25.66 33.34 -9.44
CA SER A 68 26.76 33.91 -10.23
C SER A 68 27.00 35.37 -9.87
N LEU A 69 28.25 35.74 -9.57
CA LEU A 69 28.67 37.12 -9.32
C LEU A 69 28.93 37.90 -10.63
N GLY A 70 28.81 37.23 -11.78
CA GLY A 70 28.88 37.85 -13.10
C GLY A 70 30.30 37.87 -13.65
N ARG A 71 30.67 38.94 -14.37
CA ARG A 71 31.99 39.05 -15.00
C ARG A 71 33.00 39.65 -14.02
N PHE A 72 34.13 38.98 -13.86
CA PHE A 72 35.26 39.44 -13.05
C PHE A 72 36.59 39.14 -13.75
N ASN A 73 37.68 39.68 -13.23
CA ASN A 73 39.02 39.49 -13.79
C ASN A 73 39.60 38.14 -13.36
N HIS A 74 39.68 37.15 -14.25
CA HIS A 74 40.19 35.81 -13.91
C HIS A 74 41.70 35.73 -13.67
N ASN A 75 42.48 36.70 -14.17
CA ASN A 75 43.93 36.73 -13.95
C ASN A 75 44.39 38.18 -13.67
N PRO A 76 44.03 38.75 -12.51
CA PRO A 76 44.24 40.17 -12.23
C PRO A 76 45.72 40.42 -11.90
N ARG A 77 46.42 41.14 -12.79
CA ARG A 77 47.84 41.49 -12.61
C ARG A 77 48.03 42.84 -11.95
N MET A 78 47.13 43.79 -12.22
CA MET A 78 47.20 45.14 -11.67
C MET A 78 46.43 45.22 -10.35
N ARG A 79 46.94 45.98 -9.36
CA ARG A 79 46.25 46.17 -8.07
C ARG A 79 44.80 46.65 -8.25
N ILE A 80 44.54 47.50 -9.25
CA ILE A 80 43.19 47.97 -9.57
C ILE A 80 42.23 46.82 -9.94
N GLN A 81 42.67 45.83 -10.73
CA GLN A 81 41.86 44.67 -11.11
C GLN A 81 41.56 43.77 -9.90
N LYS A 82 42.52 43.63 -8.97
CA LYS A 82 42.33 42.90 -7.72
C LYS A 82 41.30 43.58 -6.84
N VAL A 83 41.41 44.91 -6.69
CA VAL A 83 40.45 45.73 -5.92
C VAL A 83 39.05 45.65 -6.53
N GLU A 84 38.91 45.68 -7.86
CA GLU A 84 37.62 45.50 -8.55
C GLU A 84 36.98 44.14 -8.23
N ASN A 85 37.75 43.05 -8.33
CA ASN A 85 37.28 41.70 -7.98
C ASN A 85 36.82 41.63 -6.52
N VAL A 86 37.63 42.14 -5.60
CA VAL A 86 37.30 42.12 -4.17
C VAL A 86 36.07 42.99 -3.87
N ASN A 87 35.94 44.17 -4.49
CA ASN A 87 34.73 45.00 -4.33
C ASN A 87 33.47 44.26 -4.81
N LEU A 88 33.54 43.56 -5.95
CA LEU A 88 32.43 42.74 -6.43
C LEU A 88 32.01 41.68 -5.40
N ALA A 89 32.98 40.99 -4.79
CA ALA A 89 32.72 40.02 -3.73
C ALA A 89 32.11 40.67 -2.48
N LEU A 90 32.65 41.81 -2.03
CA LEU A 90 32.14 42.55 -0.86
C LEU A 90 30.71 43.08 -1.10
N ASP A 91 30.42 43.56 -2.31
CA ASP A 91 29.09 44.06 -2.67
C ASP A 91 28.06 42.93 -2.70
N PHE A 92 28.45 41.74 -3.17
CA PHE A 92 27.61 40.55 -3.07
C PHE A 92 27.28 40.21 -1.61
N ILE A 93 28.27 40.23 -0.72
CA ILE A 93 28.06 39.98 0.72
C ILE A 93 27.09 41.03 1.32
N ARG A 94 27.30 42.32 1.01
CA ARG A 94 26.40 43.40 1.45
C ARG A 94 24.98 43.24 0.91
N SER A 95 24.83 42.80 -0.33
CA SER A 95 23.50 42.54 -0.96
C SER A 95 22.70 41.46 -0.23
N ARG A 96 23.37 40.54 0.47
CA ARG A 96 22.76 39.49 1.31
C ARG A 96 22.46 39.97 2.74
N ASN A 97 22.48 41.29 2.96
CA ASN A 97 22.22 41.95 4.24
C ASN A 97 23.25 41.60 5.33
N ILE A 98 24.50 41.35 4.93
CA ILE A 98 25.60 41.04 5.83
C ILE A 98 26.43 42.31 6.04
N SER A 99 26.59 42.73 7.30
CA SER A 99 27.34 43.94 7.63
C SER A 99 28.83 43.62 7.80
N LEU A 100 29.65 44.15 6.89
CA LEU A 100 31.12 44.10 6.98
C LEU A 100 31.65 45.46 7.47
N THR A 101 31.37 45.81 8.72
CA THR A 101 31.90 47.05 9.31
C THR A 101 33.43 46.98 9.40
N ASN A 102 34.11 48.02 8.95
CA ASN A 102 35.57 48.16 9.00
C ASN A 102 36.38 47.15 8.15
N ILE A 103 35.80 46.61 7.07
CA ILE A 103 36.53 45.76 6.10
C ILE A 103 36.38 46.36 4.70
N GLY A 104 37.50 46.87 4.15
CA GLY A 104 37.59 47.39 2.79
C GLY A 104 38.27 46.41 1.84
N ALA A 105 38.16 46.68 0.53
CA ALA A 105 38.86 45.87 -0.47
C ALA A 105 40.39 45.99 -0.35
N GLU A 106 40.89 47.13 0.10
CA GLU A 106 42.33 47.35 0.31
C GLU A 106 42.88 46.41 1.38
N ASP A 107 42.13 46.16 2.46
CA ASP A 107 42.55 45.27 3.54
C ASP A 107 42.75 43.83 3.06
N ILE A 108 41.98 43.39 2.08
CA ILE A 108 42.08 42.03 1.53
C ILE A 108 43.22 41.96 0.52
N VAL A 109 43.31 42.94 -0.40
CA VAL A 109 44.36 43.00 -1.41
C VAL A 109 45.75 43.13 -0.77
N ASP A 110 45.85 43.90 0.32
CA ASP A 110 47.10 44.13 1.04
C ASP A 110 47.33 43.07 2.15
N SER A 111 46.53 41.99 2.17
CA SER A 111 46.71 40.80 3.02
C SER A 111 46.65 41.06 4.53
N ASN A 112 45.70 41.88 5.00
CA ASN A 112 45.45 42.10 6.42
C ASN A 112 44.80 40.85 7.05
N HIS A 113 45.63 40.03 7.71
CA HIS A 113 45.24 38.70 8.19
C HIS A 113 44.03 38.75 9.13
N LYS A 114 44.02 39.69 10.09
CA LYS A 114 42.92 39.83 11.06
C LYS A 114 41.58 40.16 10.41
N LEU A 115 41.59 41.06 9.42
CA LEU A 115 40.37 41.46 8.72
C LEU A 115 39.89 40.38 7.75
N ILE A 116 40.81 39.66 7.09
CA ILE A 116 40.46 38.52 6.24
C ILE A 116 39.83 37.40 7.08
N LEU A 117 40.45 37.02 8.21
CA LEU A 117 39.88 36.02 9.12
C LEU A 117 38.52 36.46 9.68
N GLY A 118 38.38 37.74 10.03
CA GLY A 118 37.12 38.33 10.46
C GLY A 118 36.03 38.24 9.37
N MET A 119 36.36 38.55 8.12
CA MET A 119 35.44 38.43 6.99
C MET A 119 35.00 36.98 6.76
N ILE A 120 35.94 36.04 6.71
CA ILE A 120 35.64 34.62 6.48
C ILE A 120 34.81 34.05 7.63
N TRP A 121 35.06 34.46 8.87
CA TRP A 121 34.21 34.10 9.99
C TRP A 121 32.76 34.57 9.80
N ILE A 122 32.54 35.81 9.37
CA ILE A 122 31.19 36.33 9.11
C ILE A 122 30.50 35.51 8.01
N ILE A 123 31.24 35.13 6.97
CA ILE A 123 30.73 34.28 5.89
C ILE A 123 30.35 32.88 6.42
N ILE A 124 31.24 32.22 7.17
CA ILE A 124 30.95 30.90 7.79
C ILE A 124 29.74 31.00 8.70
N LEU A 125 29.71 32.01 9.58
CA LEU A 125 28.60 32.25 10.48
C LEU A 125 27.30 32.36 9.69
N ARG A 126 27.26 33.22 8.66
CA ARG A 126 26.03 33.51 7.93
C ARG A 126 25.53 32.36 7.05
N PHE A 127 26.43 31.68 6.35
CA PHE A 127 26.09 30.68 5.32
C PHE A 127 26.17 29.25 5.82
N THR A 128 26.83 29.00 6.95
CA THR A 128 26.92 27.64 7.53
C THR A 128 26.22 27.56 8.88
N ILE A 129 26.34 28.54 9.76
CA ILE A 129 25.83 28.40 11.12
C ILE A 129 24.43 29.02 11.26
N GLU A 130 24.12 30.12 10.58
CA GLU A 130 22.88 30.89 10.80
C GLU A 130 21.60 30.10 10.48
N ASP A 131 21.66 29.17 9.53
CA ASP A 131 20.53 28.29 9.18
C ASP A 131 20.24 27.22 10.24
N ILE A 132 21.07 27.12 11.28
CA ILE A 132 20.90 26.24 12.44
C ILE A 132 19.94 26.92 13.42
N ASN A 133 18.64 26.82 13.12
CA ASN A 133 17.58 27.35 13.97
C ASN A 133 17.02 26.25 14.89
N GLU A 134 17.52 26.18 16.13
CA GLU A 134 16.86 25.46 17.21
C GLU A 134 16.05 26.43 18.07
N GLU A 135 14.72 26.25 18.09
CA GLU A 135 13.78 26.89 19.04
C GLU A 135 13.82 28.43 19.11
N GLY A 136 14.23 29.10 18.01
CA GLY A 136 14.25 30.57 17.94
C GLY A 136 15.41 31.22 18.71
N LEU A 137 16.42 30.43 19.11
CA LEU A 137 17.67 30.93 19.66
C LEU A 137 18.56 31.55 18.59
N SER A 138 19.60 32.28 19.03
CA SER A 138 20.67 32.67 18.12
C SER A 138 21.32 31.41 17.54
N ALA A 139 21.82 31.49 16.30
CA ALA A 139 22.36 30.32 15.63
C ALA A 139 23.53 29.64 16.36
N MET A 140 24.33 30.43 17.09
CA MET A 140 25.41 29.90 17.94
C MET A 140 24.86 29.13 19.14
N ASP A 141 23.85 29.69 19.82
CA ASP A 141 23.20 29.06 20.95
C ASP A 141 22.41 27.81 20.51
N GLY A 142 21.81 27.85 19.32
CA GLY A 142 21.13 26.72 18.71
C GLY A 142 22.08 25.55 18.41
N LEU A 143 23.27 25.84 17.87
CA LEU A 143 24.31 24.81 17.66
C LEU A 143 24.81 24.24 19.00
N LEU A 144 24.98 25.08 20.02
CA LEU A 144 25.40 24.65 21.36
C LEU A 144 24.33 23.76 22.01
N LEU A 145 23.07 24.19 21.97
CA LEU A 145 21.93 23.43 22.48
C LEU A 145 21.80 22.08 21.77
N TRP A 146 22.00 22.05 20.45
CA TRP A 146 22.03 20.79 19.69
C TRP A 146 23.10 19.86 20.24
N CYS A 147 24.33 20.35 20.42
CA CYS A 147 25.44 19.55 20.98
C CYS A 147 25.04 18.97 22.35
N GLN A 148 24.58 19.84 23.26
CA GLN A 148 24.14 19.46 24.60
C GLN A 148 23.06 18.38 24.58
N ARG A 149 22.03 18.52 23.74
CA ARG A 149 20.94 17.54 23.63
C ARG A 149 21.43 16.19 23.10
N LYS A 150 22.38 16.21 22.16
CA LYS A 150 22.94 14.98 21.58
C LYS A 150 23.91 14.29 22.53
N THR A 151 24.64 15.05 23.35
CA THR A 151 25.63 14.51 24.28
C THR A 151 25.08 14.31 25.71
N ALA A 152 23.89 14.79 26.05
CA ALA A 152 23.27 14.63 27.38
C ALA A 152 23.26 13.19 27.94
N PRO A 153 23.13 12.12 27.13
CA PRO A 153 23.19 10.75 27.65
C PRO A 153 24.58 10.28 28.12
N TYR A 154 25.66 11.01 27.80
CA TYR A 154 27.04 10.60 28.09
C TYR A 154 27.55 11.33 29.33
N LYS A 155 27.84 10.58 30.39
CA LYS A 155 28.17 11.15 31.71
C LYS A 155 29.47 11.93 31.74
N GLU A 156 30.42 11.55 30.90
CA GLU A 156 31.76 12.15 30.84
C GLU A 156 31.79 13.41 29.97
N VAL A 157 30.69 13.76 29.29
CA VAL A 157 30.64 14.87 28.33
C VAL A 157 29.70 15.96 28.80
N ASP A 158 30.25 17.14 29.09
CA ASP A 158 29.49 18.35 29.39
C ASP A 158 29.88 19.49 28.44
N VAL A 159 29.03 19.75 27.44
CA VAL A 159 29.29 20.75 26.41
C VAL A 159 28.70 22.10 26.84
N THR A 160 29.55 23.01 27.31
CA THR A 160 29.13 24.35 27.77
C THR A 160 29.67 25.47 26.88
N ASN A 161 30.63 25.15 26.00
CA ASN A 161 31.31 26.11 25.12
C ASN A 161 31.89 25.40 23.88
N PHE A 162 32.46 26.18 22.97
CA PHE A 162 33.19 25.67 21.79
C PHE A 162 34.71 25.75 21.95
N SER A 163 35.23 25.71 23.17
CA SER A 163 36.67 25.63 23.42
C SER A 163 37.01 24.41 24.28
N TYR A 164 37.10 24.58 25.60
CA TYR A 164 37.54 23.54 26.53
C TYR A 164 36.67 22.27 26.53
N SER A 165 35.36 22.40 26.29
CA SER A 165 34.44 21.24 26.28
C SER A 165 34.73 20.20 25.18
N TRP A 166 35.64 20.51 24.25
CA TRP A 166 35.99 19.66 23.12
C TRP A 166 37.43 19.13 23.19
N GLN A 167 38.20 19.57 24.19
CA GLN A 167 39.64 19.34 24.28
C GLN A 167 40.02 17.89 24.58
N ASP A 168 39.12 17.11 25.19
CA ASP A 168 39.32 15.69 25.48
C ASP A 168 38.90 14.74 24.34
N GLY A 169 38.34 15.29 23.24
CA GLY A 169 37.85 14.53 22.09
C GLY A 169 36.55 13.75 22.32
N LEU A 170 36.04 13.67 23.55
CA LEU A 170 34.89 12.84 23.90
C LEU A 170 33.59 13.40 23.33
N ALA A 171 33.45 14.72 23.26
CA ALA A 171 32.29 15.37 22.66
C ALA A 171 32.12 15.00 21.17
N PHE A 172 33.21 14.97 20.39
CA PHE A 172 33.18 14.53 18.98
C PHE A 172 32.76 13.06 18.88
N CYS A 173 33.35 12.18 19.69
CA CYS A 173 33.00 10.76 19.73
C CYS A 173 31.53 10.53 20.09
N ALA A 174 31.03 11.26 21.10
CA ALA A 174 29.65 11.16 21.58
C ALA A 174 28.64 11.60 20.49
N LEU A 175 28.94 12.66 19.74
CA LEU A 175 28.11 13.10 18.62
C LEU A 175 28.02 12.04 17.52
N ILE A 176 29.15 11.39 17.19
CA ILE A 176 29.18 10.29 16.21
C ILE A 176 28.36 9.11 16.72
N HIS A 177 28.67 8.58 17.90
CA HIS A 177 27.98 7.40 18.46
C HIS A 177 26.48 7.66 18.67
N ARG A 178 26.06 8.90 18.96
CA ARG A 178 24.64 9.23 19.13
C ARG A 178 23.83 9.06 17.84
N HIS A 179 24.44 9.38 16.69
CA HIS A 179 23.77 9.31 15.38
C HIS A 179 24.07 8.01 14.64
N ARG A 180 25.27 7.47 14.82
CA ARG A 180 25.82 6.29 14.15
C ARG A 180 26.63 5.45 15.14
N PRO A 181 25.96 4.75 16.06
CA PRO A 181 26.63 3.91 17.06
C PRO A 181 27.39 2.73 16.43
N ASP A 182 27.08 2.39 15.18
CA ASP A 182 27.76 1.37 14.39
C ASP A 182 29.20 1.74 13.98
N LEU A 183 29.54 3.04 13.97
CA LEU A 183 30.84 3.51 13.48
C LEU A 183 31.90 3.63 14.57
N LEU A 184 31.51 3.77 15.83
CA LEU A 184 32.41 4.02 16.96
C LEU A 184 31.74 3.56 18.25
N ASP A 185 32.35 2.64 18.99
CA ASP A 185 31.87 2.24 20.32
C ASP A 185 32.38 3.22 21.38
N TYR A 186 31.52 4.13 21.81
CA TYR A 186 31.89 5.16 22.77
C TYR A 186 32.28 4.55 24.13
N HIS A 187 31.63 3.47 24.55
CA HIS A 187 31.83 2.93 25.91
C HIS A 187 33.15 2.18 26.06
N ALA A 188 33.76 1.74 24.95
CA ALA A 188 35.05 1.07 24.93
C ALA A 188 36.26 2.02 24.90
N LEU A 189 36.06 3.32 24.71
CA LEU A 189 37.16 4.30 24.61
C LEU A 189 37.88 4.52 25.96
N ASP A 190 39.20 4.69 25.94
CA ASP A 190 39.93 5.24 27.10
C ASP A 190 39.65 6.74 27.21
N LYS A 191 38.89 7.12 28.23
CA LYS A 191 38.46 8.51 28.47
C LYS A 191 39.59 9.47 28.80
N ARG A 192 40.80 8.96 29.04
CA ARG A 192 41.99 9.76 29.34
C ARG A 192 42.85 10.03 28.11
N ASP A 193 42.60 9.32 27.00
CA ASP A 193 43.39 9.47 25.77
C ASP A 193 42.76 10.52 24.84
N ALA A 194 42.97 11.80 25.17
CA ALA A 194 42.40 12.91 24.41
C ALA A 194 42.85 12.94 22.94
N HIS A 195 44.14 12.64 22.69
CA HIS A 195 44.72 12.57 21.34
C HIS A 195 44.10 11.43 20.54
N GLY A 196 44.07 10.22 21.08
CA GLY A 196 43.50 9.05 20.41
C GLY A 196 42.01 9.20 20.14
N ASN A 197 41.24 9.70 21.10
CA ASN A 197 39.79 9.92 20.94
C ASN A 197 39.49 10.96 19.84
N THR A 198 40.22 12.07 19.82
CA THR A 198 40.04 13.13 18.82
C THR A 198 40.44 12.63 17.43
N ALA A 199 41.59 11.95 17.31
CA ALA A 199 42.05 11.39 16.05
C ALA A 199 41.05 10.36 15.48
N LEU A 200 40.55 9.45 16.32
CA LEU A 200 39.55 8.47 15.94
C LEU A 200 38.26 9.15 15.45
N ALA A 201 37.76 10.15 16.18
CA ALA A 201 36.56 10.86 15.77
C ALA A 201 36.72 11.53 14.40
N PHE A 202 37.87 12.18 14.17
CA PHE A 202 38.16 12.88 12.91
C PHE A 202 38.28 11.89 11.73
N GLU A 203 38.99 10.77 11.93
CA GLU A 203 39.10 9.71 10.91
C GLU A 203 37.73 9.13 10.55
N VAL A 204 36.92 8.79 11.57
CA VAL A 204 35.58 8.22 11.34
C VAL A 204 34.68 9.23 10.62
N ALA A 205 34.74 10.50 10.99
CA ALA A 205 33.96 11.56 10.38
C ALA A 205 34.32 11.78 8.91
N GLU A 206 35.61 11.80 8.57
CA GLU A 206 36.05 11.95 7.18
C GLU A 206 35.68 10.71 6.35
N ARG A 207 36.05 9.51 6.83
CA ARG A 207 35.94 8.28 6.06
C ARG A 207 34.51 7.79 5.84
N TYR A 208 33.65 7.93 6.85
CA TYR A 208 32.30 7.34 6.82
C TYR A 208 31.17 8.35 6.78
N LEU A 209 31.42 9.60 7.22
CA LEU A 209 30.42 10.66 7.23
C LEU A 209 30.67 11.74 6.16
N GLY A 210 31.82 11.69 5.47
CA GLY A 210 32.20 12.67 4.45
C GLY A 210 32.44 14.07 5.03
N ILE A 211 32.73 14.18 6.33
CA ILE A 211 33.01 15.44 7.01
C ILE A 211 34.51 15.72 6.89
N PRO A 212 34.95 16.71 6.09
CA PRO A 212 36.36 16.97 5.85
C PRO A 212 37.05 17.39 7.14
N GLN A 213 38.25 16.89 7.42
CA GLN A 213 38.98 17.18 8.67
C GLN A 213 39.48 18.64 8.71
N LEU A 214 38.68 19.56 9.27
CA LEU A 214 39.00 20.99 9.33
C LEU A 214 39.99 21.35 10.46
N LEU A 215 40.07 20.54 11.51
CA LEU A 215 40.95 20.75 12.65
C LEU A 215 42.07 19.72 12.69
N ASP A 216 43.26 20.15 13.09
CA ASP A 216 44.33 19.23 13.49
C ASP A 216 44.11 18.80 14.95
N VAL A 217 44.53 17.58 15.31
CA VAL A 217 44.33 17.06 16.67
C VAL A 217 45.08 17.92 17.70
N GLU A 218 46.33 18.27 17.40
CA GLU A 218 47.20 19.10 18.25
C GLU A 218 46.60 20.50 18.49
N ASP A 219 45.97 21.08 17.47
CA ASP A 219 45.36 22.41 17.52
C ASP A 219 44.13 22.46 18.46
N VAL A 220 43.59 21.30 18.85
CA VAL A 220 42.49 21.17 19.82
C VAL A 220 43.01 20.68 21.17
N VAL A 221 43.78 19.59 21.21
CA VAL A 221 44.16 18.92 22.46
C VAL A 221 45.28 19.68 23.19
N ASP A 222 46.29 20.13 22.46
CA ASP A 222 47.50 20.75 23.06
C ASP A 222 47.37 22.27 23.23
N ALA A 223 46.30 22.87 22.68
CA ALA A 223 46.04 24.29 22.80
C ALA A 223 45.71 24.68 24.25
N ALA A 224 46.33 25.75 24.75
CA ALA A 224 46.01 26.30 26.08
C ALA A 224 44.53 26.70 26.20
N LYS A 225 43.95 27.18 25.10
CA LYS A 225 42.51 27.34 24.89
C LYS A 225 42.23 27.11 23.40
N PRO A 226 41.41 26.11 23.02
CA PRO A 226 41.03 25.92 21.62
C PRO A 226 40.27 27.15 21.07
N ASP A 227 40.52 27.49 19.79
CA ASP A 227 39.86 28.62 19.14
C ASP A 227 38.37 28.33 18.88
N GLU A 228 37.49 29.09 19.52
CA GLU A 228 36.04 28.84 19.49
C GLU A 228 35.46 28.88 18.07
N ARG A 229 35.93 29.82 17.23
CA ARG A 229 35.45 29.95 15.86
C ARG A 229 35.84 28.74 15.00
N SER A 230 37.05 28.25 15.19
CA SER A 230 37.55 27.05 14.49
C SER A 230 36.75 25.81 14.89
N VAL A 231 36.54 25.60 16.20
CA VAL A 231 35.72 24.49 16.70
C VAL A 231 34.27 24.59 16.22
N MET A 232 33.63 25.76 16.32
CA MET A 232 32.27 25.98 15.81
C MET A 232 32.14 25.66 14.33
N THR A 233 33.12 26.09 13.52
CA THR A 233 33.14 25.83 12.07
C THR A 233 33.13 24.33 11.79
N TYR A 234 33.91 23.56 12.55
CA TYR A 234 33.98 22.11 12.38
C TYR A 234 32.73 21.40 12.91
N VAL A 235 32.25 21.76 14.10
CA VAL A 235 31.04 21.18 14.70
C VAL A 235 29.80 21.47 13.84
N ALA A 236 29.74 22.62 13.18
CA ALA A 236 28.68 22.92 12.22
C ALA A 236 28.65 21.94 11.04
N GLN A 237 29.81 21.40 10.60
CA GLN A 237 29.83 20.34 9.59
C GLN A 237 29.16 19.05 10.08
N TYR A 238 29.40 18.67 11.35
CA TYR A 238 28.71 17.53 11.98
C TYR A 238 27.21 17.76 12.03
N PHE A 239 26.77 18.97 12.42
CA PHE A 239 25.36 19.31 12.44
C PHE A 239 24.71 19.12 11.08
N HIS A 240 25.32 19.65 10.00
CA HIS A 240 24.77 19.55 8.65
C HIS A 240 24.74 18.12 8.14
N ALA A 241 25.82 17.36 8.34
CA ALA A 241 25.89 15.95 7.93
C ALA A 241 24.78 15.13 8.60
N PHE A 242 24.62 15.23 9.92
CA PHE A 242 23.60 14.48 10.65
C PHE A 242 22.17 14.98 10.41
N SER A 243 21.99 16.28 10.21
CA SER A 243 20.68 16.85 9.85
C SER A 243 20.23 16.39 8.46
N SER A 244 21.15 16.32 7.50
CA SER A 244 20.88 15.79 6.15
C SER A 244 20.50 14.31 6.21
N LEU A 245 21.27 13.49 6.96
CA LEU A 245 20.98 12.07 7.17
C LEU A 245 19.59 11.84 7.79
N SER A 246 19.24 12.61 8.84
CA SER A 246 17.92 12.50 9.51
C SER A 246 16.75 12.90 8.58
N LYS A 247 16.94 13.95 7.76
CA LYS A 247 15.95 14.35 6.74
C LYS A 247 15.77 13.24 5.70
N ALA A 248 16.86 12.65 5.21
CA ALA A 248 16.82 11.54 4.26
C ALA A 248 16.12 10.30 4.85
N GLU A 249 16.43 9.94 6.10
CA GLU A 249 15.77 8.83 6.79
C GLU A 249 14.26 9.08 6.96
N THR A 250 13.88 10.28 7.40
CA THR A 250 12.47 10.65 7.59
C THR A 250 11.71 10.62 6.25
N ALA A 251 12.33 11.13 5.18
CA ALA A 251 11.77 11.04 3.84
C ALA A 251 11.63 9.58 3.38
N GLY A 252 12.65 8.74 3.62
CA GLY A 252 12.61 7.31 3.33
C GLY A 252 11.49 6.58 4.07
N ARG A 253 11.32 6.82 5.38
CA ARG A 253 10.22 6.26 6.17
C ARG A 253 8.84 6.69 5.66
N ARG A 254 8.70 7.96 5.25
CA ARG A 254 7.45 8.47 4.66
C ARG A 254 7.15 7.81 3.31
N LEU A 255 8.18 7.65 2.46
CA LEU A 255 8.05 6.96 1.18
C LEU A 255 7.69 5.49 1.36
N GLY A 256 8.30 4.80 2.32
CA GLY A 256 7.96 3.41 2.67
C GLY A 256 6.49 3.27 3.06
N LYS A 257 6.01 4.10 3.99
CA LYS A 257 4.58 4.11 4.37
C LYS A 257 3.66 4.40 3.18
N PHE A 258 4.04 5.31 2.30
CA PHE A 258 3.26 5.59 1.10
C PHE A 258 3.24 4.37 0.16
N ALA A 259 4.37 3.69 -0.02
CA ALA A 259 4.45 2.46 -0.81
C ALA A 259 3.55 1.35 -0.25
N ASP A 260 3.52 1.14 1.07
CA ASP A 260 2.64 0.17 1.72
C ASP A 260 1.15 0.47 1.49
N VAL A 261 0.78 1.75 1.59
CA VAL A 261 -0.57 2.22 1.31
C VAL A 261 -0.95 1.94 -0.15
N MET A 262 -0.04 2.24 -1.08
CA MET A 262 -0.24 2.02 -2.51
C MET A 262 -0.37 0.53 -2.84
N GLN A 263 0.47 -0.32 -2.26
CA GLN A 263 0.38 -1.77 -2.42
C GLN A 263 -1.00 -2.26 -1.95
N SER A 264 -1.44 -1.83 -0.76
CA SER A 264 -2.78 -2.17 -0.27
C SER A 264 -3.91 -1.67 -1.17
N VAL A 265 -3.77 -0.51 -1.83
CA VAL A 265 -4.75 -0.05 -2.83
C VAL A 265 -4.78 -0.97 -4.04
N TYR A 266 -3.62 -1.38 -4.56
CA TYR A 266 -3.54 -2.31 -5.69
C TYR A 266 -4.12 -3.68 -5.35
N ASP A 267 -3.83 -4.20 -4.16
CA ASP A 267 -4.35 -5.49 -3.71
C ASP A 267 -5.88 -5.46 -3.64
N MET A 268 -6.47 -4.39 -3.08
CA MET A 268 -7.92 -4.21 -3.04
C MET A 268 -8.54 -4.10 -4.44
N GLN A 269 -7.89 -3.41 -5.38
CA GLN A 269 -8.36 -3.33 -6.76
C GLN A 269 -8.37 -4.70 -7.44
N HIS A 270 -7.30 -5.47 -7.25
CA HIS A 270 -7.20 -6.82 -7.80
C HIS A 270 -8.24 -7.76 -7.18
N ASP A 271 -8.43 -7.70 -5.86
CA ASP A 271 -9.45 -8.48 -5.16
C ASP A 271 -10.85 -8.14 -5.67
N TYR A 272 -11.18 -6.85 -5.81
CA TYR A 272 -12.44 -6.40 -6.38
C TYR A 272 -12.67 -6.97 -7.79
N GLU A 273 -11.71 -6.81 -8.69
CA GLU A 273 -11.83 -7.30 -10.07
C GLU A 273 -12.00 -8.83 -10.12
N ALA A 274 -11.22 -9.55 -9.31
CA ALA A 274 -11.28 -11.01 -9.25
C ALA A 274 -12.62 -11.50 -8.70
N ARG A 275 -13.13 -10.87 -7.63
CA ARG A 275 -14.41 -11.22 -7.01
C ARG A 275 -15.61 -10.91 -7.91
N VAL A 276 -15.65 -9.72 -8.52
CA VAL A 276 -16.70 -9.35 -9.50
C VAL A 276 -16.68 -10.32 -10.68
N GLY A 277 -15.51 -10.63 -11.22
CA GLY A 277 -15.36 -11.55 -12.34
C GLY A 277 -15.88 -12.96 -12.02
N ARG A 278 -15.57 -13.49 -10.82
CA ARG A 278 -16.09 -14.77 -10.34
C ARG A 278 -17.60 -14.76 -10.15
N LEU A 279 -18.15 -13.68 -9.58
CA LEU A 279 -19.59 -13.56 -9.34
C LEU A 279 -20.37 -13.53 -10.66
N ILE A 280 -19.97 -12.68 -11.62
CA ILE A 280 -20.60 -12.61 -12.95
C ILE A 280 -20.51 -13.96 -13.66
N SER A 281 -19.35 -14.61 -13.63
CA SER A 281 -19.16 -15.94 -14.24
C SER A 281 -20.08 -16.99 -13.64
N SER A 282 -20.26 -16.97 -12.31
CA SER A 282 -21.14 -17.90 -11.58
C SER A 282 -22.62 -17.65 -11.92
N ILE A 283 -23.02 -16.40 -12.06
CA ILE A 283 -24.36 -16.00 -12.52
C ILE A 283 -24.63 -16.56 -13.92
N HIS A 284 -23.71 -16.33 -14.86
CA HIS A 284 -23.85 -16.83 -16.23
C HIS A 284 -23.89 -18.37 -16.30
N ALA A 285 -23.06 -19.05 -15.51
CA ALA A 285 -23.07 -20.51 -15.43
C ALA A 285 -24.43 -21.05 -14.96
N GLN A 286 -24.99 -20.49 -13.88
CA GLN A 286 -26.29 -20.89 -13.35
C GLN A 286 -27.44 -20.63 -14.33
N GLN A 287 -27.41 -19.50 -15.03
CA GLN A 287 -28.36 -19.23 -16.12
C GLN A 287 -28.22 -20.25 -17.26
N GLY A 288 -27.00 -20.66 -17.59
CA GLY A 288 -26.71 -21.71 -18.57
C GLY A 288 -27.29 -23.07 -18.16
N ASP A 289 -27.17 -23.44 -16.88
CA ASP A 289 -27.73 -24.68 -16.34
C ASP A 289 -29.25 -24.69 -16.41
N TRP A 290 -29.90 -23.57 -16.11
CA TRP A 290 -31.35 -23.43 -16.27
C TRP A 290 -31.83 -23.53 -17.72
N ARG A 291 -31.02 -23.06 -18.69
CA ARG A 291 -31.34 -23.20 -20.13
C ARG A 291 -31.19 -24.64 -20.61
N ARG A 292 -30.30 -25.42 -20.01
CA ARG A 292 -30.02 -26.82 -20.36
C ARG A 292 -30.90 -27.84 -19.61
N THR A 293 -31.74 -27.37 -18.68
CA THR A 293 -32.61 -28.24 -17.89
C THR A 293 -33.58 -28.99 -18.80
N HIS A 294 -33.55 -30.33 -18.73
CA HIS A 294 -34.47 -31.20 -19.48
C HIS A 294 -35.71 -31.53 -18.63
N PHE A 295 -36.87 -31.56 -19.27
CA PHE A 295 -38.15 -31.81 -18.64
C PHE A 295 -38.68 -33.20 -19.06
N GLU A 296 -38.43 -34.23 -18.23
CA GLU A 296 -38.82 -35.63 -18.51
C GLU A 296 -40.21 -35.97 -17.96
N ALA A 297 -41.21 -36.30 -18.78
CA ALA A 297 -42.63 -36.60 -18.46
C ALA A 297 -42.97 -37.41 -17.18
N VAL A 298 -42.56 -36.94 -16.00
CA VAL A 298 -42.58 -37.62 -14.69
C VAL A 298 -42.72 -36.56 -13.61
N TYR A 299 -43.78 -36.65 -12.82
CA TYR A 299 -44.10 -35.68 -11.78
C TYR A 299 -43.01 -35.56 -10.71
N ALA A 300 -42.39 -36.68 -10.31
CA ALA A 300 -41.31 -36.68 -9.32
C ALA A 300 -40.12 -35.80 -9.75
N SER A 301 -39.74 -35.85 -11.03
CA SER A 301 -38.69 -35.01 -11.62
C SER A 301 -39.10 -33.53 -11.61
N ALA A 302 -40.37 -33.21 -11.87
CA ALA A 302 -40.90 -31.85 -11.78
C ALA A 302 -40.81 -31.27 -10.37
N ARG A 303 -41.12 -32.10 -9.36
CA ARG A 303 -41.02 -31.69 -7.95
C ARG A 303 -39.57 -31.47 -7.52
N ALA A 304 -38.67 -32.38 -7.89
CA ALA A 304 -37.24 -32.26 -7.60
C ALA A 304 -36.62 -30.99 -8.18
N LEU A 305 -37.00 -30.58 -9.40
CA LEU A 305 -36.57 -29.32 -10.01
C LEU A 305 -37.07 -28.09 -9.23
N SER A 306 -38.31 -28.13 -8.73
CA SER A 306 -38.84 -27.06 -7.88
C SER A 306 -38.07 -26.95 -6.57
N ASP A 307 -37.86 -28.07 -5.88
CA ASP A 307 -37.16 -28.11 -4.59
C ASP A 307 -35.70 -27.67 -4.75
N ALA A 308 -35.03 -28.06 -5.84
CA ALA A 308 -33.69 -27.59 -6.17
C ALA A 308 -33.62 -26.08 -6.40
N PHE A 309 -34.61 -25.50 -7.09
CA PHE A 309 -34.67 -24.06 -7.29
C PHE A 309 -34.96 -23.30 -5.99
N ASP A 310 -35.79 -23.85 -5.10
CA ASP A 310 -36.03 -23.29 -3.76
C ASP A 310 -34.76 -23.33 -2.90
N LYS A 311 -33.99 -24.42 -2.97
CA LYS A 311 -32.67 -24.53 -2.32
C LYS A 311 -31.67 -23.49 -2.86
N TYR A 312 -31.63 -23.27 -4.18
CA TYR A 312 -30.83 -22.20 -4.79
C TYR A 312 -31.22 -20.82 -4.26
N LYS A 313 -32.53 -20.51 -4.19
CA LYS A 313 -33.05 -19.23 -3.66
C LYS A 313 -32.71 -19.02 -2.19
N GLY A 314 -32.78 -20.08 -1.39
CA GLY A 314 -32.51 -20.04 0.05
C GLY A 314 -31.01 -20.04 0.42
N GLY A 315 -30.15 -20.54 -0.46
CA GLY A 315 -28.71 -20.65 -0.22
C GLY A 315 -27.89 -19.76 -1.15
N ILE A 316 -27.58 -20.27 -2.35
CA ILE A 316 -26.65 -19.65 -3.30
C ILE A 316 -27.02 -18.19 -3.59
N LYS A 317 -28.28 -17.90 -3.88
CA LYS A 317 -28.72 -16.53 -4.17
C LYS A 317 -28.43 -15.55 -3.03
N ARG A 318 -28.60 -15.98 -1.78
CA ARG A 318 -28.31 -15.16 -0.60
C ARG A 318 -26.81 -14.87 -0.51
N THR A 319 -25.97 -15.89 -0.65
CA THR A 319 -24.50 -15.72 -0.64
C THR A 319 -24.02 -14.75 -1.72
N TRP A 320 -24.62 -14.77 -2.91
CA TRP A 320 -24.31 -13.81 -3.98
C TRP A 320 -24.81 -12.40 -3.70
N THR A 321 -25.89 -12.27 -2.92
CA THR A 321 -26.44 -10.96 -2.52
C THR A 321 -25.52 -10.33 -1.47
N ASP A 322 -25.05 -11.11 -0.51
CA ASP A 322 -24.05 -10.69 0.49
C ASP A 322 -22.73 -10.27 -0.21
N GLU A 323 -22.23 -11.10 -1.14
CA GLU A 323 -21.03 -10.79 -1.94
C GLU A 323 -21.19 -9.48 -2.74
N LYS A 324 -22.37 -9.22 -3.33
CA LYS A 324 -22.63 -7.96 -4.05
C LYS A 324 -22.48 -6.73 -3.13
N ILE A 325 -23.02 -6.81 -1.91
CA ILE A 325 -22.94 -5.72 -0.91
C ILE A 325 -21.49 -5.50 -0.46
N GLU A 326 -20.74 -6.59 -0.25
CA GLU A 326 -19.33 -6.50 0.10
C GLU A 326 -18.48 -5.89 -1.01
N LEU A 327 -18.77 -6.23 -2.28
CA LEU A 327 -18.12 -5.64 -3.45
C LEU A 327 -18.36 -4.14 -3.57
N ASP A 328 -19.60 -3.68 -3.36
CA ASP A 328 -19.93 -2.25 -3.35
C ASP A 328 -19.19 -1.52 -2.22
N THR A 329 -19.11 -2.14 -1.04
CA THR A 329 -18.36 -1.61 0.11
C THR A 329 -16.86 -1.52 -0.19
N LEU A 330 -16.29 -2.58 -0.78
CA LEU A 330 -14.87 -2.62 -1.17
C LEU A 330 -14.56 -1.54 -2.21
N LEU A 331 -15.41 -1.35 -3.21
CA LEU A 331 -15.25 -0.28 -4.20
C LEU A 331 -15.30 1.09 -3.53
N GLY A 332 -16.24 1.32 -2.62
CA GLY A 332 -16.31 2.56 -1.82
C GLY A 332 -15.01 2.82 -1.08
N ASN A 333 -14.48 1.82 -0.38
CA ASN A 333 -13.21 1.90 0.35
C ASN A 333 -12.03 2.23 -0.58
N ILE A 334 -11.97 1.61 -1.77
CA ILE A 334 -10.94 1.91 -2.78
C ILE A 334 -11.04 3.36 -3.23
N GLN A 335 -12.24 3.85 -3.56
CA GLN A 335 -12.44 5.24 -4.01
C GLN A 335 -12.04 6.23 -2.92
N THR A 336 -12.53 6.04 -1.69
CA THR A 336 -12.19 6.90 -0.55
C THR A 336 -10.68 6.94 -0.35
N LYS A 337 -10.01 5.78 -0.33
CA LYS A 337 -8.56 5.72 -0.13
C LYS A 337 -7.82 6.44 -1.26
N ARG A 338 -8.20 6.26 -2.53
CA ARG A 338 -7.56 6.98 -3.65
C ARG A 338 -7.74 8.50 -3.56
N VAL A 339 -8.94 8.97 -3.22
CA VAL A 339 -9.21 10.40 -3.03
C VAL A 339 -8.40 10.98 -1.87
N THR A 340 -8.29 10.27 -0.73
CA THR A 340 -7.47 10.70 0.41
C THR A 340 -6.01 10.94 0.05
N TYR A 341 -5.46 10.17 -0.90
CA TYR A 341 -4.09 10.32 -1.38
C TYR A 341 -3.97 11.14 -2.69
N ASN A 342 -5.01 11.88 -3.08
CA ASN A 342 -5.07 12.68 -4.31
C ASN A 342 -4.74 11.90 -5.59
N LEU A 343 -5.11 10.61 -5.61
CA LEU A 343 -4.96 9.76 -6.79
C LEU A 343 -6.21 9.86 -7.67
N ALA A 344 -6.03 9.58 -8.96
CA ALA A 344 -7.17 9.47 -9.88
C ALA A 344 -8.21 8.45 -9.36
N PRO A 345 -9.51 8.65 -9.62
CA PRO A 345 -10.53 7.67 -9.26
C PRO A 345 -10.27 6.29 -9.85
N PHE A 346 -10.65 5.22 -9.13
CA PHE A 346 -10.55 3.86 -9.67
C PHE A 346 -11.68 3.60 -10.67
N VAL A 347 -11.31 3.09 -11.84
CA VAL A 347 -12.27 2.65 -12.85
C VAL A 347 -11.94 1.19 -13.14
N PRO A 348 -12.82 0.24 -12.76
CA PRO A 348 -12.60 -1.18 -13.06
C PRO A 348 -12.52 -1.43 -14.57
N LYS A 349 -11.87 -2.54 -14.96
CA LYS A 349 -11.84 -2.96 -16.37
C LYS A 349 -13.25 -3.11 -16.97
N PRO A 350 -13.43 -2.87 -18.28
CA PRO A 350 -14.70 -3.13 -18.96
C PRO A 350 -15.17 -4.57 -18.75
N GLY A 351 -16.45 -4.76 -18.42
CA GLY A 351 -17.02 -6.05 -18.06
C GLY A 351 -16.99 -6.37 -16.56
N LEU A 352 -16.24 -5.59 -15.76
CA LEU A 352 -16.15 -5.71 -14.30
C LEU A 352 -16.64 -4.44 -13.58
N THR A 353 -17.32 -3.56 -14.31
CA THR A 353 -17.84 -2.32 -13.71
C THR A 353 -19.08 -2.60 -12.87
N PRO A 354 -19.45 -1.70 -11.92
CA PRO A 354 -20.70 -1.82 -11.18
C PRO A 354 -21.92 -1.93 -12.08
N ARG A 355 -21.89 -1.24 -13.23
CA ARG A 355 -22.95 -1.30 -14.24
C ARG A 355 -23.04 -2.68 -14.91
N ASP A 356 -21.91 -3.32 -15.19
CA ASP A 356 -21.88 -4.66 -15.77
C ASP A 356 -22.46 -5.68 -14.76
N LEU A 357 -22.08 -5.56 -13.48
CA LEU A 357 -22.63 -6.40 -12.41
C LEU A 357 -24.15 -6.20 -12.26
N GLU A 358 -24.64 -4.96 -12.28
CA GLU A 358 -26.08 -4.67 -12.20
C GLU A 358 -26.85 -5.23 -13.42
N THR A 359 -26.23 -5.18 -14.60
CA THR A 359 -26.78 -5.77 -15.82
C THR A 359 -26.91 -7.29 -15.67
N ALA A 360 -25.84 -7.98 -15.26
CA ALA A 360 -25.85 -9.42 -15.01
C ALA A 360 -26.89 -9.80 -13.93
N TRP A 361 -27.04 -8.98 -12.89
CA TRP A 361 -28.02 -9.19 -11.83
C TRP A 361 -29.47 -9.05 -12.31
N THR A 362 -29.74 -8.06 -13.16
CA THR A 362 -31.04 -7.86 -13.78
C THR A 362 -31.41 -9.03 -14.69
N GLU A 363 -30.43 -9.50 -15.49
CA GLU A 363 -30.60 -10.67 -16.34
C GLU A 363 -30.83 -11.96 -15.53
N LEU A 364 -30.16 -12.10 -14.37
CA LEU A 364 -30.39 -13.20 -13.43
C LEU A 364 -31.84 -13.19 -12.93
N ALA A 365 -32.34 -12.04 -12.48
CA ALA A 365 -33.71 -11.91 -12.00
C ALA A 365 -34.73 -12.29 -13.10
N ALA A 366 -34.51 -11.86 -14.33
CA ALA A 366 -35.34 -12.25 -15.47
C ALA A 366 -35.26 -13.77 -15.76
N ALA A 367 -34.06 -14.36 -15.68
CA ALA A 367 -33.85 -15.79 -15.86
C ALA A 367 -34.54 -16.63 -14.77
N GLU A 368 -34.51 -16.18 -13.52
CA GLU A 368 -35.21 -16.83 -12.40
C GLU A 368 -36.72 -16.88 -12.62
N VAL A 369 -37.32 -15.78 -13.09
CA VAL A 369 -38.76 -15.72 -13.39
C VAL A 369 -39.10 -16.68 -14.52
N ARG A 370 -38.31 -16.68 -15.60
CA ARG A 370 -38.50 -17.61 -16.73
C ARG A 370 -38.39 -19.06 -16.28
N HIS A 371 -37.37 -19.41 -15.50
CA HIS A 371 -37.14 -20.78 -15.04
C HIS A 371 -38.25 -21.24 -14.08
N ARG A 372 -38.69 -20.40 -13.14
CA ARG A 372 -39.84 -20.71 -12.28
C ARG A 372 -41.12 -20.94 -13.10
N LYS A 373 -41.38 -20.10 -14.10
CA LYS A 373 -42.54 -20.26 -14.98
C LYS A 373 -42.49 -21.58 -15.73
N ALA A 374 -41.32 -21.95 -16.26
CA ALA A 374 -41.10 -23.23 -16.93
C ALA A 374 -41.34 -24.43 -15.99
N ILE A 375 -40.77 -24.41 -14.77
CA ILE A 375 -41.02 -25.44 -13.75
C ILE A 375 -42.52 -25.56 -13.45
N ASN A 376 -43.22 -24.45 -13.21
CA ASN A 376 -44.65 -24.46 -12.89
C ASN A 376 -45.51 -24.97 -14.04
N GLN A 377 -45.21 -24.57 -15.27
CA GLN A 377 -45.88 -25.09 -16.46
C GLN A 377 -45.66 -26.60 -16.57
N TYR A 378 -44.43 -27.04 -16.37
CA TYR A 378 -44.06 -28.44 -16.42
C TYR A 378 -44.72 -29.30 -15.33
N ILE A 379 -44.86 -28.78 -14.11
CA ILE A 379 -45.63 -29.43 -13.04
C ILE A 379 -47.09 -29.59 -13.45
N ARG A 380 -47.70 -28.56 -14.07
CA ARG A 380 -49.09 -28.61 -14.54
C ARG A 380 -49.27 -29.64 -15.66
N GLU A 381 -48.38 -29.64 -16.65
CA GLU A 381 -48.41 -30.58 -17.78
C GLU A 381 -48.20 -32.03 -17.30
N SER A 382 -47.25 -32.27 -16.40
CA SER A 382 -47.03 -33.60 -15.82
C SER A 382 -48.24 -34.09 -15.02
N ARG A 383 -48.91 -33.19 -14.28
CA ARG A 383 -50.13 -33.49 -13.54
C ARG A 383 -51.30 -33.82 -14.47
N ASP A 384 -51.48 -33.04 -15.53
CA ASP A 384 -52.51 -33.27 -16.55
C ASP A 384 -52.30 -34.58 -17.30
N ILE A 385 -51.06 -34.89 -17.70
CA ILE A 385 -50.70 -36.19 -18.32
C ILE A 385 -51.03 -37.35 -17.38
N LEU A 386 -50.71 -37.21 -16.09
CA LEU A 386 -51.02 -38.23 -15.09
C LEU A 386 -52.53 -38.43 -14.92
N GLN A 387 -53.31 -37.35 -14.85
CA GLN A 387 -54.77 -37.42 -14.78
C GLN A 387 -55.39 -38.03 -16.05
N ARG A 388 -54.88 -37.70 -17.23
CA ARG A 388 -55.33 -38.29 -18.50
C ARG A 388 -55.01 -39.77 -18.57
N ASN A 389 -53.81 -40.17 -18.15
CA ASN A 389 -53.40 -41.58 -18.11
C ASN A 389 -54.27 -42.38 -17.14
N TYR A 390 -54.55 -41.83 -15.95
CA TYR A 390 -55.47 -42.42 -14.99
C TYR A 390 -56.88 -42.55 -15.57
N GLY A 391 -57.44 -41.45 -16.10
CA GLY A 391 -58.79 -41.45 -16.68
C GLY A 391 -58.95 -42.38 -17.88
N ALA A 392 -57.97 -42.41 -18.78
CA ALA A 392 -57.99 -43.32 -19.93
C ALA A 392 -57.99 -44.79 -19.50
N GLU A 393 -57.20 -45.15 -18.48
CA GLU A 393 -57.12 -46.53 -18.02
C GLU A 393 -58.35 -46.93 -17.17
N ALA A 394 -58.87 -46.03 -16.33
CA ALA A 394 -60.12 -46.23 -15.58
C ALA A 394 -61.32 -46.41 -16.53
N ASN A 395 -61.49 -45.52 -17.52
CA ASN A 395 -62.58 -45.60 -18.48
C ASN A 395 -62.47 -46.86 -19.35
N LYS A 396 -61.26 -47.33 -19.65
CA LYS A 396 -61.04 -48.58 -20.38
C LYS A 396 -61.42 -49.81 -19.56
N VAL A 397 -61.08 -49.86 -18.27
CA VAL A 397 -61.54 -50.91 -17.35
C VAL A 397 -63.06 -50.90 -17.25
N HIS A 398 -63.67 -49.73 -17.05
CA HIS A 398 -65.13 -49.59 -16.99
C HIS A 398 -65.80 -50.07 -18.29
N ALA A 399 -65.32 -49.65 -19.46
CA ALA A 399 -65.89 -50.05 -20.75
C ALA A 399 -65.81 -51.56 -20.97
N LEU A 400 -64.72 -52.21 -20.54
CA LEU A 400 -64.59 -53.66 -20.59
C LEU A 400 -65.60 -54.35 -19.66
N LEU A 401 -65.73 -53.89 -18.41
CA LEU A 401 -66.67 -54.47 -17.43
C LEU A 401 -68.13 -54.27 -17.85
N SER A 402 -68.51 -53.07 -18.28
CA SER A 402 -69.84 -52.75 -18.78
C SER A 402 -70.18 -53.52 -20.05
N GLY A 403 -69.21 -53.68 -20.97
CA GLY A 403 -69.39 -54.51 -22.17
C GLY A 403 -69.63 -55.98 -21.84
N ILE A 404 -68.85 -56.54 -20.91
CA ILE A 404 -69.05 -57.93 -20.43
C ILE A 404 -70.40 -58.09 -19.72
N SER A 405 -70.80 -57.11 -18.91
CA SER A 405 -72.10 -57.10 -18.23
C SER A 405 -73.28 -57.02 -19.22
N ALA A 406 -73.17 -56.18 -20.26
CA ALA A 406 -74.17 -56.07 -21.31
C ALA A 406 -74.30 -57.36 -22.14
N ASP A 407 -73.17 -57.96 -22.52
CA ASP A 407 -73.14 -59.25 -23.22
C ASP A 407 -73.75 -60.38 -22.35
N LEU A 408 -73.51 -60.35 -21.03
CA LEU A 408 -74.10 -61.27 -20.05
C LEU A 408 -75.62 -61.11 -19.89
N ALA A 409 -76.12 -59.88 -20.02
CA ALA A 409 -77.54 -59.55 -19.96
C ALA A 409 -78.28 -59.89 -21.27
N ALA A 410 -77.58 -59.79 -22.42
CA ALA A 410 -78.11 -60.07 -23.75
C ALA A 410 -78.11 -61.56 -24.14
N LEU A 411 -77.72 -62.47 -23.23
CA LEU A 411 -77.73 -63.91 -23.46
C LEU A 411 -79.14 -64.40 -23.87
N ASN A 412 -79.25 -64.91 -25.09
CA ASN A 412 -80.46 -65.49 -25.68
C ASN A 412 -80.09 -66.69 -26.58
N GLY A 413 -81.04 -67.59 -26.86
CA GLY A 413 -80.81 -68.79 -27.69
C GLY A 413 -80.60 -70.10 -26.91
N GLU A 414 -80.09 -71.15 -27.57
CA GLU A 414 -79.90 -72.49 -27.01
C GLU A 414 -78.83 -72.56 -25.90
N LEU A 415 -79.04 -73.44 -24.91
CA LEU A 415 -78.24 -73.52 -23.67
C LEU A 415 -76.74 -73.76 -23.93
N GLU A 416 -76.41 -74.53 -24.95
CA GLU A 416 -75.02 -74.88 -25.29
C GLU A 416 -74.25 -73.69 -25.90
N ALA A 417 -74.93 -72.84 -26.68
CA ALA A 417 -74.39 -71.59 -27.21
C ALA A 417 -74.23 -70.51 -26.12
N GLN A 418 -75.14 -70.49 -25.14
CA GLN A 418 -75.02 -69.60 -23.98
C GLN A 418 -73.80 -69.96 -23.12
N LEU A 419 -73.55 -71.25 -22.89
CA LEU A 419 -72.42 -71.73 -22.07
C LEU A 419 -71.07 -71.43 -22.76
N GLN A 420 -70.96 -71.61 -24.09
CA GLN A 420 -69.78 -71.19 -24.86
C GLN A 420 -69.54 -69.67 -24.78
N THR A 421 -70.61 -68.87 -24.85
CA THR A 421 -70.52 -67.41 -24.75
C THR A 421 -70.05 -66.98 -23.35
N VAL A 422 -70.55 -67.61 -22.29
CA VAL A 422 -70.11 -67.35 -20.90
C VAL A 422 -68.64 -67.71 -20.71
N HIS A 423 -68.17 -68.84 -21.24
CA HIS A 423 -66.73 -69.19 -21.19
C HIS A 423 -65.86 -68.19 -21.96
N GLY A 424 -66.32 -67.69 -23.13
CA GLY A 424 -65.63 -66.62 -23.86
C GLY A 424 -65.59 -65.28 -23.11
N LEU A 425 -66.63 -64.97 -22.34
CA LEU A 425 -66.67 -63.78 -21.47
C LEU A 425 -65.71 -63.91 -20.27
N ILE A 426 -65.52 -65.11 -19.72
CA ILE A 426 -64.52 -65.38 -18.66
C ILE A 426 -63.09 -65.20 -19.17
N GLU A 427 -62.80 -65.53 -20.43
CA GLU A 427 -61.48 -65.24 -21.02
C GLU A 427 -61.25 -63.74 -21.20
N ARG A 428 -62.32 -62.97 -21.50
CA ARG A 428 -62.27 -61.50 -21.62
C ARG A 428 -62.09 -60.77 -20.30
N THR A 429 -62.37 -61.39 -19.14
CA THR A 429 -62.11 -60.78 -17.82
C THR A 429 -60.66 -60.93 -17.34
N ARG A 430 -59.87 -61.88 -17.88
CA ARG A 430 -58.46 -62.08 -17.51
C ARG A 430 -57.56 -60.82 -17.56
N PRO A 431 -57.61 -59.94 -18.58
CA PRO A 431 -56.77 -58.74 -18.62
C PRO A 431 -57.16 -57.68 -17.60
N VAL A 432 -58.37 -57.73 -17.01
CA VAL A 432 -58.87 -56.71 -16.07
C VAL A 432 -57.97 -56.60 -14.83
N GLY A 433 -57.49 -57.72 -14.28
CA GLY A 433 -56.60 -57.70 -13.11
C GLY A 433 -55.28 -56.95 -13.34
N GLY A 434 -54.69 -57.07 -14.53
CA GLY A 434 -53.47 -56.35 -14.89
C GLY A 434 -53.72 -54.85 -15.11
N LEU A 435 -54.89 -54.49 -15.64
CA LEU A 435 -55.30 -53.08 -15.81
C LEU A 435 -55.61 -52.41 -14.47
N LEU A 436 -56.28 -53.12 -13.55
CA LEU A 436 -56.54 -52.64 -12.18
C LEU A 436 -55.24 -52.40 -11.40
N ALA A 437 -54.26 -53.32 -11.49
CA ALA A 437 -52.95 -53.13 -10.85
C ALA A 437 -52.21 -51.90 -11.39
N ARG A 438 -52.30 -51.64 -12.70
CA ARG A 438 -51.72 -50.43 -13.32
C ARG A 438 -52.46 -49.17 -12.89
N LEU A 439 -53.78 -49.24 -12.77
CA LEU A 439 -54.60 -48.13 -12.31
C LEU A 439 -54.31 -47.77 -10.84
N ALA A 440 -54.14 -48.78 -9.97
CA ALA A 440 -53.73 -48.57 -8.58
C ALA A 440 -52.35 -47.90 -8.45
N GLU A 441 -51.39 -48.25 -9.33
CA GLU A 441 -50.09 -47.56 -9.38
C GLU A 441 -50.21 -46.12 -9.86
N LEU A 442 -51.06 -45.84 -10.86
CA LEU A 442 -51.37 -44.47 -11.28
C LEU A 442 -52.07 -43.68 -10.17
N GLU A 443 -52.97 -44.30 -9.42
CA GLU A 443 -53.64 -43.68 -8.27
C GLU A 443 -52.63 -43.29 -7.18
N ARG A 444 -51.67 -44.17 -6.88
CA ARG A 444 -50.57 -43.87 -5.95
C ARG A 444 -49.75 -42.67 -6.40
N GLN A 445 -49.46 -42.58 -7.70
CA GLN A 445 -48.77 -41.43 -8.28
C GLN A 445 -49.62 -40.15 -8.24
N CYS A 446 -50.93 -40.25 -8.50
CA CYS A 446 -51.88 -39.13 -8.40
C CYS A 446 -51.95 -38.58 -6.97
N LYS A 447 -52.06 -39.47 -5.97
CA LYS A 447 -52.02 -39.12 -4.54
C LYS A 447 -50.70 -38.45 -4.17
N ALA A 448 -49.57 -38.97 -4.65
CA ALA A 448 -48.25 -38.34 -4.45
C ALA A 448 -48.14 -36.95 -5.11
N ALA A 449 -48.92 -36.71 -6.16
CA ALA A 449 -49.04 -35.41 -6.83
C ALA A 449 -50.12 -34.49 -6.24
N ASN A 450 -50.75 -34.90 -5.13
CA ASN A 450 -51.86 -34.22 -4.44
C ASN A 450 -53.05 -33.94 -5.38
N ILE A 451 -53.40 -34.95 -6.16
CA ILE A 451 -54.58 -34.97 -7.04
C ILE A 451 -55.66 -35.79 -6.33
N ASP A 452 -56.64 -35.09 -5.75
CA ASP A 452 -57.75 -35.72 -5.02
C ASP A 452 -59.02 -35.86 -5.88
N GLU A 453 -59.12 -35.06 -6.95
CA GLU A 453 -60.24 -35.06 -7.89
C GLU A 453 -59.74 -35.32 -9.33
N HIS A 454 -60.47 -36.16 -10.06
CA HIS A 454 -60.14 -36.56 -11.43
C HIS A 454 -61.10 -35.92 -12.44
N ASP A 455 -60.58 -35.03 -13.28
CA ASP A 455 -61.40 -34.32 -14.28
C ASP A 455 -61.79 -35.20 -15.49
N TYR A 456 -61.10 -36.33 -15.70
CA TYR A 456 -61.25 -37.17 -16.90
C TYR A 456 -62.03 -38.49 -16.66
N THR A 457 -62.40 -38.78 -15.41
CA THR A 457 -63.16 -39.99 -15.07
C THR A 457 -63.89 -39.81 -13.74
N VAL A 458 -65.06 -40.44 -13.61
CA VAL A 458 -65.82 -40.51 -12.35
C VAL A 458 -65.56 -41.80 -11.57
N TYR A 459 -64.78 -42.72 -12.13
CA TYR A 459 -64.59 -44.05 -11.58
C TYR A 459 -63.35 -44.09 -10.67
N SER A 460 -63.53 -44.51 -9.42
CA SER A 460 -62.43 -44.81 -8.51
C SER A 460 -61.89 -46.23 -8.73
N VAL A 461 -60.68 -46.49 -8.23
CA VAL A 461 -60.12 -47.86 -8.23
C VAL A 461 -61.04 -48.80 -7.44
N ASP A 462 -61.51 -48.37 -6.27
CA ASP A 462 -62.40 -49.15 -5.41
C ASP A 462 -63.73 -49.49 -6.11
N ASP A 463 -64.31 -48.54 -6.87
CA ASP A 463 -65.54 -48.77 -7.63
C ASP A 463 -65.34 -49.83 -8.73
N LEU A 464 -64.22 -49.74 -9.46
CA LEU A 464 -63.92 -50.67 -10.56
C LEU A 464 -63.50 -52.05 -10.07
N GLU A 465 -62.83 -52.14 -8.91
CA GLU A 465 -62.56 -53.41 -8.24
C GLU A 465 -63.86 -54.08 -7.78
N TYR A 466 -64.79 -53.31 -7.21
CA TYR A 466 -66.11 -53.79 -6.83
C TYR A 466 -66.92 -54.28 -8.04
N ASP A 467 -66.98 -53.49 -9.12
CA ASP A 467 -67.66 -53.85 -10.37
C ASP A 467 -67.06 -55.12 -10.99
N SER A 468 -65.74 -55.24 -11.00
CA SER A 468 -65.04 -56.44 -11.49
C SER A 468 -65.41 -57.68 -10.67
N ALA A 469 -65.45 -57.55 -9.34
CA ALA A 469 -65.86 -58.63 -8.45
C ALA A 469 -67.33 -59.04 -8.67
N MET A 470 -68.22 -58.08 -8.92
CA MET A 470 -69.64 -58.34 -9.23
C MET A 470 -69.81 -59.05 -10.57
N VAL A 471 -69.15 -58.57 -11.64
CA VAL A 471 -69.18 -59.19 -12.97
C VAL A 471 -68.63 -60.62 -12.92
N THR A 472 -67.53 -60.83 -12.18
CA THR A 472 -66.94 -62.18 -12.00
C THR A 472 -67.90 -63.13 -11.29
N LYS A 473 -68.53 -62.70 -10.19
CA LYS A 473 -69.54 -63.51 -9.48
C LYS A 473 -70.76 -63.83 -10.36
N ALA A 474 -71.20 -62.87 -11.19
CA ALA A 474 -72.33 -63.06 -12.09
C ALA A 474 -72.01 -64.07 -13.21
N LEU A 475 -70.79 -64.03 -13.75
CA LEU A 475 -70.29 -65.01 -14.72
C LEU A 475 -70.19 -66.41 -14.11
N GLU A 476 -69.62 -66.55 -12.91
CA GLU A 476 -69.52 -67.82 -12.19
C GLU A 476 -70.89 -68.44 -11.89
N LYS A 477 -71.89 -67.61 -11.57
CA LYS A 477 -73.26 -68.07 -11.32
C LYS A 477 -73.97 -68.56 -12.58
N LYS A 478 -73.67 -67.98 -13.76
CA LYS A 478 -74.24 -68.41 -15.05
C LYS A 478 -73.45 -69.53 -15.74
N ALA A 479 -72.23 -69.82 -15.27
CA ALA A 479 -71.40 -70.94 -15.75
C ALA A 479 -71.70 -72.28 -15.04
N ARG A 480 -72.50 -72.25 -13.96
CA ARG A 480 -73.05 -73.43 -13.27
C ARG A 480 -74.45 -73.72 -13.78
#